data_AF-A0A1I7CY90-F1
#
_entry.id   AF-A0A1I7CY90-F1
#
_cell.length_a   1.000
_cell.length_b   1.000
_cell.length_c   1.000
_cell.angle_alpha   90.00
_cell.angle_beta   90.00
_cell.angle_gamma   90.00
#
_symmetry.space_group_name_H-M   'P 1'
#
loop_
_entity.id
_entity.type
_entity.pdbx_description
1 polymer ?
#
loop_
_entity_poly.entity_id
_entity_poly.type
_entity_poly.pdbx_seq_one_letter_code
_entity_poly.pdbx_strand_id
1 'polypeptide(L)' 'MPKPFPKEFRRDVIAVARKGDQSIAQVARSFGVSKSCLAR' A
#
# COMPACT_ATOMS: atom_id res chain seq x y z
N MET A 1 15.38 12.88 6.15
CA MET A 1 14.68 12.28 4.99
C MET A 1 13.89 11.08 5.49
N PRO A 2 12.58 10.99 5.29
CA PRO A 2 11.82 9.78 5.67
C PRO A 2 12.39 8.58 4.91
N LYS A 3 12.68 7.49 5.63
CA LYS A 3 13.14 6.26 4.99
C LYS A 3 12.03 5.72 4.09
N PRO A 4 12.31 5.43 2.80
CA PRO A 4 11.33 4.82 1.93
C PRO A 4 10.93 3.45 2.48
N PHE A 5 9.65 3.10 2.33
CA PHE A 5 9.17 1.77 2.69
C PHE A 5 9.94 0.68 1.91
N PRO A 6 10.22 -0.47 2.56
CA PRO A 6 10.79 -1.63 1.88
C PRO A 6 10.02 -2.00 0.62
N LYS A 7 10.72 -2.57 -0.38
CA LYS A 7 10.07 -3.02 -1.63
C LYS A 7 9.06 -4.15 -1.36
N GLU A 8 9.39 -5.08 -0.45
CA GLU A 8 8.49 -6.17 -0.06
C GLU A 8 7.18 -5.64 0.51
N PHE A 9 7.26 -4.70 1.46
CA PHE A 9 6.08 -4.08 2.05
C PHE A 9 5.15 -3.47 0.99
N ARG A 10 5.70 -2.71 0.02
CA ARG A 10 4.89 -2.17 -1.07
C ARG A 10 4.26 -3.26 -1.93
N ARG A 11 4.98 -4.34 -2.21
CA ARG A 11 4.46 -5.48 -3.00
C ARG A 11 3.30 -6.17 -2.29
N ASP A 12 3.43 -6.39 -0.99
CA ASP A 12 2.39 -7.06 -0.20
C ASP A 12 1.13 -6.20 -0.13
N VAL A 13 1.27 -4.89 0.10
CA VAL A 13 0.13 -3.97 0.15
C VAL A 13 -0.55 -3.86 -1.22
N ILE A 14 0.22 -3.84 -2.32
CA ILE A 14 -0.34 -3.87 -3.68
C ILE A 14 -1.04 -5.21 -3.96
N ALA A 15 -0.50 -6.33 -3.49
CA ALA A 15 -1.11 -7.64 -3.66
C ALA A 15 -2.44 -7.74 -2.91
N VAL A 16 -2.51 -7.23 -1.68
CA VAL A 16 -3.74 -7.14 -0.89
C VAL A 16 -4.76 -6.25 -1.58
N ALA A 17 -4.36 -5.08 -2.07
CA ALA A 17 -5.26 -4.18 -2.79
C ALA A 17 -5.77 -4.74 -4.13
N ARG A 18 -4.96 -5.55 -4.82
CA ARG A 18 -5.34 -6.24 -6.07
C ARG A 18 -6.24 -7.45 -5.84
N LYS A 19 -6.21 -8.05 -4.65
CA LYS A 19 -7.05 -9.20 -4.30
C LYS A 19 -8.55 -8.87 -4.34
N GLY A 20 -8.92 -7.58 -4.38
CA GLY A 20 -10.29 -7.11 -4.58
C GLY A 20 -11.15 -7.06 -3.31
N ASP A 21 -10.60 -7.49 -2.17
CA ASP A 21 -11.30 -7.52 -0.88
C ASP A 21 -11.59 -6.12 -0.31
N GLN A 22 -10.71 -5.16 -0.61
CA GLN A 22 -10.81 -3.79 -0.11
C GLN A 22 -10.35 -2.79 -1.18
N SER A 23 -10.95 -1.59 -1.15
CA SER A 23 -10.48 -0.49 -1.99
C SER A 23 -9.04 -0.11 -1.64
N ILE A 24 -8.23 0.32 -2.63
CA ILE A 24 -6.85 0.81 -2.42
C ILE A 24 -6.79 1.87 -1.31
N ALA A 25 -7.86 2.65 -1.14
CA ALA A 25 -8.02 3.62 -0.07
C ALA A 25 -8.05 3.02 1.33
N GLN A 26 -8.86 1.97 1.53
CA GLN A 26 -8.99 1.27 2.80
C GLN A 26 -7.72 0.52 3.16
N VAL A 27 -7.09 -0.10 2.16
CA VAL A 27 -5.81 -0.77 2.34
C VAL A 27 -4.76 0.25 2.77
N ALA A 28 -4.60 1.36 2.02
CA ALA A 28 -3.67 2.43 2.38
C ALA A 28 -3.89 2.94 3.82
N ARG A 29 -5.15 3.17 4.21
CA ARG A 29 -5.51 3.64 5.55
C ARG A 29 -5.24 2.62 6.65
N SER A 30 -5.50 1.33 6.39
CA SER A 30 -5.25 0.24 7.36
C SER A 30 -3.75 0.03 7.61
N PHE A 31 -2.92 0.21 6.57
CA PHE A 31 -1.47 0.07 6.67
C PHE A 31 -0.75 1.37 7.05
N GLY A 32 -1.48 2.48 7.25
CA GLY A 32 -0.88 3.77 7.60
C GLY A 32 -0.02 4.37 6.48
N VAL A 33 -0.28 4.00 5.22
CA VAL A 33 0.47 4.48 4.05
C VAL A 33 -0.38 5.41 3.19
N SER A 34 0.29 6.31 2.48
CA SER A 34 -0.40 7.18 1.52
C SER A 34 -0.81 6.38 0.29
N LYS A 35 -2.00 6.66 -0.27
CA LYS A 35 -2.44 6.12 -1.57
C LYS A 35 -1.40 6.32 -2.67
N SER A 36 -0.66 7.44 -2.64
CA SER A 36 0.38 7.73 -3.61
C SER A 36 1.56 6.76 -3.56
N CYS A 37 1.80 6.08 -2.42
CA CYS A 37 2.79 5.00 -2.33
C CYS A 37 2.35 3.71 -3.02
N LEU A 38 1.05 3.54 -3.28
CA LEU A 38 0.47 2.37 -3.95
C LEU A 38 0.16 2.61 -5.42
N ALA A 39 0.22 3.87 -5.88
CA ALA A 39 -0.08 4.27 -7.25
C ALA A 39 1.13 4.18 -8.20
N ARG A 40 2.27 3.63 -7.78
CA ARG A 40 3.54 3.63 -8.52
C ARG A 40 4.10 2.23 -8.76
#